data_AF-A0AAE1AF81-F1
#
_entry.id   AF-A0AAE1AF81-F1
#
_cell.length_a   1.000
_cell.length_b   1.000
_cell.length_c   1.000
_cell.angle_alpha   90.00
_cell.angle_beta   90.00
_cell.angle_gamma   90.00
#
_symmetry.space_group_name_H-M   'P 1'
#
loop_
_entity.id
_entity.type
_entity.pdbx_description
1 polymer ?
#
loop_
_entity_poly.entity_id
_entity_poly.type
_entity_poly.pdbx_seq_one_letter_code
_entity_poly.pdbx_strand_id
1 'polypeptide(L)'
;MASTAKDVRKLKCISLEQKVAIIEEVEKTAKSQSKICEEQGIARGSLYTVWKDKGKMLIEKRYLRPDTDDVERALYPWFKDARVKYVTLSGPILVEKAKDFAERLGVAGFIGSTGWLGRFRSHHGIKTQE
;
A
#
# COMPACT_ATOMS: atom_id res chain seq x y z
N MET A 1 39.50 8.18 -33.11
CA MET A 1 38.04 8.37 -32.86
C MET A 1 37.57 7.21 -32.00
N ALA A 2 37.60 7.35 -30.67
CA ALA A 2 37.17 6.27 -29.77
C ALA A 2 35.63 6.20 -29.76
N SER A 3 35.10 5.12 -30.33
CA SER A 3 33.66 4.84 -30.36
C SER A 3 33.23 4.40 -28.94
N THR A 4 32.61 5.30 -28.19
CA THR A 4 31.99 4.95 -26.89
C THR A 4 30.69 4.23 -27.16
N ALA A 5 30.70 2.90 -26.99
CA ALA A 5 29.49 2.09 -26.99
C ALA A 5 28.49 2.68 -25.97
N LYS A 6 27.31 3.05 -26.46
CA LYS A 6 26.23 3.62 -25.65
C LYS A 6 25.64 2.49 -24.81
N ASP A 7 26.11 2.35 -23.57
CA ASP A 7 25.54 1.42 -22.58
C ASP A 7 24.02 1.63 -22.51
N VAL A 8 23.26 0.65 -23.02
CA VAL A 8 21.81 0.68 -22.95
C VAL A 8 21.45 0.41 -21.49
N ARG A 9 21.29 1.49 -20.72
CA ARG A 9 20.90 1.44 -19.32
C ARG A 9 19.63 0.60 -19.20
N LYS A 10 19.74 -0.59 -18.59
CA LYS A 10 18.57 -1.41 -18.24
C LYS A 10 17.72 -0.64 -17.24
N LEU A 11 16.52 -0.23 -17.66
CA LEU A 11 15.59 0.49 -16.80
C LEU A 11 15.09 -0.46 -15.72
N LYS A 12 15.42 -0.18 -14.46
CA LYS A 12 14.84 -0.86 -13.30
C LYS A 12 13.35 -0.51 -13.28
N CYS A 13 12.48 -1.51 -13.38
CA CYS A 13 11.04 -1.31 -13.23
C CYS A 13 10.77 -1.01 -11.75
N ILE A 14 10.31 0.20 -11.44
CA ILE A 14 9.96 0.62 -10.09
C ILE A 14 8.43 0.50 -9.97
N SER A 15 7.96 -0.33 -9.04
CA SER A 15 6.52 -0.49 -8.78
C SER A 15 5.91 0.78 -8.20
N LEU A 16 4.58 0.94 -8.31
CA LEU A 16 3.87 2.06 -7.69
C LEU A 16 4.09 2.10 -6.17
N GLU A 17 4.18 0.94 -5.52
CA GLU A 17 4.46 0.81 -4.09
C GLU A 17 5.85 1.35 -3.74
N GLN A 18 6.88 0.95 -4.50
CA GLN A 18 8.23 1.46 -4.32
C GLN A 18 8.30 2.98 -4.56
N LYS A 19 7.61 3.47 -5.59
CA LYS A 19 7.51 4.91 -5.87
C LYS A 19 6.91 5.69 -4.71
N VAL A 20 5.84 5.19 -4.11
CA VAL A 20 5.22 5.84 -2.94
C VAL A 20 6.11 5.75 -1.70
N ALA A 21 6.75 4.60 -1.45
CA ALA A 21 7.69 4.45 -0.34
C ALA A 21 8.86 5.44 -0.43
N ILE A 22 9.36 5.71 -1.64
CA ILE A 22 10.40 6.73 -1.89
C ILE A 22 9.89 8.13 -1.54
N ILE A 23 8.66 8.49 -1.94
CA ILE A 23 8.05 9.78 -1.61
C ILE A 23 7.93 9.94 -0.09
N GLU A 24 7.41 8.91 0.59
CA GLU A 24 7.30 8.90 2.05
C GLU A 24 8.66 9.00 2.75
N GLU A 25 9.70 8.33 2.24
CA GLU A 25 11.04 8.38 2.84
C GLU A 25 11.71 9.75 2.68
N VAL A 26 11.51 10.40 1.54
CA VAL A 26 11.96 11.79 1.30
C VAL A 26 11.21 12.78 2.20
N GLU A 27 9.92 12.55 2.48
CA GLU A 27 9.14 13.42 3.36
C GLU A 27 9.40 13.16 4.85
N LYS A 28 9.57 11.90 5.26
CA LYS A 28 9.80 11.50 6.66
C LYS A 28 11.23 11.75 7.11
N THR A 29 12.21 11.61 6.22
CA THR A 29 13.63 11.82 6.54
C THR A 29 14.21 12.97 5.75
N ALA A 30 14.79 13.95 6.44
CA ALA A 30 15.59 15.03 5.83
C ALA A 30 16.95 14.51 5.31
N LYS A 31 17.01 13.26 4.84
CA LYS A 31 18.23 12.66 4.26
C LYS A 31 18.53 13.31 2.92
N SER A 32 19.82 13.41 2.59
CA SER A 32 20.26 13.81 1.25
C SER A 32 19.71 12.85 0.20
N GLN A 33 19.18 13.40 -0.89
CA GLN A 33 18.64 12.64 -2.03
C GLN A 33 19.62 11.59 -2.58
N SER A 34 20.93 11.82 -2.42
CA SER A 34 21.97 10.85 -2.81
C SER A 34 21.92 9.58 -1.97
N LYS A 35 21.67 9.70 -0.67
CA LYS A 35 21.61 8.57 0.26
C LYS A 35 20.36 7.71 0.01
N ILE A 36 19.24 8.35 -0.28
CA ILE A 36 17.98 7.67 -0.66
C ILE A 36 18.16 6.91 -2.00
N CYS A 37 18.90 7.49 -2.96
CA CYS A 37 19.22 6.80 -4.22
C CYS A 37 20.07 5.54 -3.99
N GLU A 38 21.05 5.60 -3.09
CA GLU A 38 21.87 4.44 -2.71
C GLU A 38 21.04 3.37 -1.98
N GLU A 39 20.26 3.76 -0.97
CA GLU A 39 19.41 2.85 -0.18
C GLU A 39 18.37 2.13 -1.05
N GLN A 40 17.74 2.86 -1.99
CA GLN A 40 16.70 2.30 -2.86
C GLN A 40 17.29 1.66 -4.16
N GLY A 41 18.58 1.87 -4.42
CA GLY A 41 19.27 1.41 -5.62
C GLY A 41 18.64 1.98 -6.90
N ILE A 42 18.42 3.30 -6.93
CA ILE A 42 17.74 4.05 -8.00
C ILE A 42 18.65 5.17 -8.50
N ALA A 43 18.62 5.45 -9.80
CA ALA A 43 19.36 6.58 -10.37
C ALA A 43 18.75 7.92 -9.92
N ARG A 44 19.61 8.93 -9.68
CA ARG A 44 19.17 10.29 -9.30
C ARG A 44 18.10 10.88 -10.22
N GLY A 45 18.20 10.63 -11.53
CA GLY A 45 17.20 11.08 -12.51
C GLY A 45 15.83 10.43 -12.31
N SER A 46 15.80 9.14 -11.95
CA SER A 46 14.55 8.42 -11.64
C SER A 46 13.92 8.92 -10.35
N LEU A 47 14.71 9.20 -9.30
CA LEU A 47 14.21 9.84 -8.08
C LEU A 47 13.56 11.20 -8.38
N TYR A 48 14.22 12.01 -9.21
CA TYR A 48 13.68 13.32 -9.60
C TYR A 48 12.35 13.21 -10.34
N THR A 49 12.22 12.28 -11.29
CA THR A 49 10.95 12.03 -11.98
C THR A 49 9.86 11.59 -11.01
N VAL A 50 10.16 10.66 -10.09
CA VAL A 50 9.21 10.21 -9.05
C VAL A 50 8.77 11.38 -8.16
N TRP A 51 9.71 12.23 -7.74
CA TRP A 51 9.40 13.40 -6.92
C TRP A 51 8.56 14.44 -7.67
N LYS A 52 8.87 14.68 -8.95
CA LYS A 52 8.12 15.59 -9.82
C LYS A 52 6.67 15.13 -10.02
N ASP A 53 6.47 13.83 -10.24
CA ASP A 53 5.17 13.22 -10.48
C ASP A 53 4.47 12.70 -9.21
N LYS A 54 4.93 13.12 -8.01
CA LYS A 54 4.43 12.58 -6.72
C LYS A 54 2.91 12.67 -6.56
N GLY A 55 2.29 13.78 -7.00
CA GLY A 55 0.85 13.96 -6.93
C GLY A 55 0.08 12.94 -7.77
N LYS A 56 0.56 12.67 -8.99
CA LYS A 56 -0.05 11.66 -9.88
C LYS A 56 0.09 10.26 -9.28
N MET A 57 1.25 9.93 -8.72
CA MET A 57 1.50 8.62 -8.12
C MET A 57 0.65 8.37 -6.87
N LEU A 58 0.42 9.40 -6.04
CA LEU A 58 -0.48 9.30 -4.88
C LEU A 58 -1.93 9.10 -5.30
N ILE A 59 -2.38 9.79 -6.36
CA ILE A 59 -3.72 9.61 -6.93
C ILE A 59 -3.87 8.20 -7.52
N GLU A 60 -2.91 7.75 -8.33
CA GLU A 60 -2.90 6.39 -8.90
C GLU A 60 -2.88 5.32 -7.79
N LYS A 61 -2.12 5.52 -6.71
CA LYS A 61 -2.15 4.64 -5.53
C LYS A 61 -3.55 4.60 -4.91
N ARG A 62 -4.19 5.75 -4.69
CA ARG A 62 -5.54 5.83 -4.11
C ARG A 62 -6.59 5.10 -4.96
N TYR A 63 -6.47 5.13 -6.29
CA TYR A 63 -7.36 4.36 -7.17
C TYR A 63 -7.07 2.86 -7.15
N LEU A 64 -5.80 2.44 -7.09
CA LEU A 64 -5.42 1.02 -7.06
C LEU A 64 -5.62 0.36 -5.68
N ARG A 65 -5.47 1.15 -4.63
CA ARG A 65 -5.54 0.79 -3.22
C ARG A 65 -6.30 1.93 -2.53
N PRO A 66 -7.64 1.88 -2.52
CA PRO A 66 -8.41 2.80 -1.70
C PRO A 66 -7.95 2.67 -0.24
N ASP A 67 -8.22 3.71 0.56
CA ASP A 67 -7.86 3.91 1.99
C ASP A 67 -8.34 2.80 2.95
N THR A 68 -8.86 1.71 2.40
CA THR A 68 -9.29 0.53 3.12
C THR A 68 -8.13 -0.29 3.67
N ASP A 69 -6.89 -0.08 3.20
CA ASP A 69 -5.72 -0.83 3.67
C ASP A 69 -5.45 -0.57 5.17
N ASP A 70 -5.58 0.67 5.61
CA ASP A 70 -5.45 1.04 7.03
C ASP A 70 -6.55 0.39 7.89
N VAL A 71 -7.77 0.32 7.35
CA VAL A 71 -8.90 -0.37 7.99
C VAL A 71 -8.65 -1.87 8.08
N GLU A 72 -8.18 -2.50 7.00
CA GLU A 72 -7.83 -3.92 6.94
C GLU A 72 -6.69 -4.24 7.94
N ARG A 73 -5.68 -3.38 7.99
CA ARG A 73 -4.53 -3.49 8.91
C ARG A 73 -4.95 -3.40 10.37
N ALA A 74 -5.92 -2.55 10.71
CA ALA A 74 -6.49 -2.46 12.06
C ALA A 74 -7.44 -3.62 12.39
N LEU A 75 -8.19 -4.11 11.40
CA LEU A 75 -9.15 -5.19 11.55
C LEU A 75 -8.50 -6.56 11.74
N TYR A 76 -7.38 -6.82 11.07
CA TYR A 76 -6.74 -8.15 11.07
C TYR A 76 -6.27 -8.63 12.46
N PRO A 77 -5.62 -7.80 13.31
CA PRO A 77 -5.30 -8.18 14.69
C PRO A 77 -6.55 -8.55 15.50
N TRP A 78 -7.62 -7.76 15.36
CA TRP A 78 -8.90 -8.05 16.02
C TRP A 78 -9.50 -9.37 15.51
N PHE A 79 -9.46 -9.62 14.20
CA PHE A 79 -9.92 -10.86 13.61
C PHE A 79 -9.16 -12.08 14.14
N LYS A 80 -7.83 -11.98 14.31
CA LYS A 80 -7.04 -13.06 14.92
C LYS A 80 -7.48 -13.36 16.34
N ASP A 81 -7.67 -12.34 17.18
CA ASP A 81 -8.12 -12.51 18.56
C ASP A 81 -9.53 -13.12 18.62
N ALA A 82 -10.43 -12.64 17.76
CA ALA A 82 -11.80 -13.12 17.67
C ALA A 82 -11.89 -14.57 17.15
N ARG A 83 -10.99 -15.00 16.26
CA ARG A 83 -10.91 -16.39 15.78
C ARG A 83 -10.50 -17.38 16.88
N VAL A 84 -9.63 -16.95 17.80
CA VAL A 84 -9.20 -17.77 18.96
C VAL A 84 -10.36 -17.98 19.95
N LYS A 85 -11.31 -17.04 19.98
CA LYS A 85 -12.47 -17.06 20.89
C LYS A 85 -13.71 -17.79 20.34
N TYR A 86 -13.56 -18.60 19.29
CA TYR A 86 -14.60 -19.52 18.77
C TYR A 86 -15.92 -18.89 18.32
N VAL A 87 -15.89 -17.72 17.69
CA VAL A 87 -17.06 -17.23 16.93
C VAL A 87 -16.82 -17.53 15.46
N THR A 88 -17.73 -18.26 14.81
CA THR A 88 -17.81 -18.26 13.35
C THR A 88 -18.07 -16.82 12.91
N LEU A 89 -16.99 -16.11 12.56
CA LEU A 89 -17.07 -14.70 12.18
C LEU A 89 -17.74 -14.61 10.81
N SER A 90 -19.05 -14.44 10.85
CA SER A 90 -19.87 -14.21 9.67
C SER A 90 -19.41 -12.93 8.96
N GLY A 91 -19.52 -12.92 7.64
CA GLY A 91 -19.18 -11.75 6.81
C GLY A 91 -19.76 -10.41 7.31
N PRO A 92 -21.02 -10.36 7.78
CA PRO A 92 -21.60 -9.13 8.33
C PRO A 92 -20.89 -8.59 9.57
N ILE A 93 -20.43 -9.47 10.47
CA ILE A 93 -19.73 -9.08 11.71
C ILE A 93 -18.37 -8.45 11.37
N LEU A 94 -17.67 -9.02 10.39
CA LEU A 94 -16.43 -8.46 9.86
C LEU A 94 -16.62 -7.07 9.26
N VAL A 95 -17.69 -6.88 8.49
CA VAL A 95 -18.02 -5.59 7.86
C VAL A 95 -18.40 -4.54 8.90
N GLU A 96 -19.21 -4.91 9.91
CA GLU A 96 -19.59 -4.00 10.99
C GLU A 96 -18.36 -3.53 11.77
N LYS A 97 -17.47 -4.46 12.12
CA LYS A 97 -16.25 -4.11 12.83
C LYS A 97 -15.29 -3.27 11.98
N ALA A 98 -15.20 -3.55 10.69
CA ALA A 98 -14.43 -2.74 9.76
C ALA A 98 -14.94 -1.28 9.69
N LYS A 99 -16.26 -1.07 9.75
CA LYS A 99 -16.85 0.28 9.82
C LYS A 99 -16.45 1.01 11.10
N ASP A 100 -16.53 0.35 12.26
CA ASP A 100 -16.07 0.92 13.54
C ASP A 100 -14.58 1.31 13.49
N PHE A 101 -13.73 0.51 12.83
CA PHE A 101 -12.33 0.90 12.60
C PHE A 101 -12.18 2.05 11.62
N ALA A 102 -12.95 2.09 10.53
CA ALA A 102 -12.92 3.19 9.57
C ALA A 102 -13.30 4.53 10.22
N GLU A 103 -14.33 4.54 11.07
CA GLU A 103 -14.74 5.73 11.83
C GLU A 103 -13.62 6.22 12.75
N ARG A 104 -12.96 5.30 13.47
CA ARG A 104 -11.84 5.63 14.37
C ARG A 104 -10.61 6.14 13.63
N LEU A 105 -10.39 5.67 12.40
CA LEU A 105 -9.27 6.10 11.55
C LEU A 105 -9.61 7.38 10.75
N GLY A 106 -10.84 7.90 10.83
CA GLY A 106 -11.27 9.06 10.07
C GLY A 106 -11.54 8.78 8.58
N VAL A 107 -11.68 7.51 8.20
CA VAL A 107 -12.00 7.08 6.84
C VAL A 107 -13.51 7.19 6.61
N ALA A 108 -13.95 8.40 6.26
CA ALA A 108 -15.35 8.66 5.98
C ALA A 108 -15.82 7.91 4.70
N GLY A 109 -16.97 7.25 4.78
CA GLY A 109 -17.58 6.57 3.63
C GLY A 109 -17.06 5.17 3.34
N PHE A 110 -16.40 4.51 4.29
CA PHE A 110 -16.04 3.11 4.15
C PHE A 110 -17.27 2.21 3.98
N ILE A 111 -17.38 1.57 2.81
CA ILE A 111 -18.42 0.58 2.52
C ILE A 111 -17.75 -0.78 2.50
N GLY A 112 -18.04 -1.60 3.52
CA GLY A 112 -17.68 -3.02 3.55
C GLY A 112 -18.49 -3.82 2.52
N SER A 113 -18.22 -3.56 1.25
CA SER A 113 -18.84 -4.21 0.10
C SER A 113 -18.45 -5.69 0.06
N THR A 114 -19.25 -6.50 -0.65
CA THR A 114 -18.95 -7.93 -0.88
C THR A 114 -17.58 -8.12 -1.53
N GLY A 115 -17.22 -7.24 -2.47
CA GLY A 115 -15.90 -7.23 -3.11
C GLY A 115 -14.76 -6.91 -2.15
N TRP A 116 -14.93 -5.93 -1.26
CA TRP A 116 -13.92 -5.63 -0.22
C TRP A 116 -13.75 -6.79 0.76
N LEU A 117 -14.85 -7.38 1.24
CA LEU A 117 -14.79 -8.54 2.15
C LEU A 117 -14.11 -9.75 1.49
N GLY A 118 -14.36 -9.99 0.19
CA GLY A 118 -13.68 -11.03 -0.58
C GLY A 118 -12.17 -10.78 -0.69
N ARG A 119 -11.75 -9.53 -0.91
CA ARG A 119 -10.33 -9.13 -0.93
C ARG A 119 -9.68 -9.33 0.43
N PHE A 120 -10.31 -8.87 1.51
CA PHE A 120 -9.83 -9.05 2.88
C PHE A 120 -9.59 -10.53 3.20
N ARG A 121 -10.56 -11.40 2.86
CA ARG A 121 -10.45 -12.85 3.06
C ARG A 121 -9.31 -13.45 2.25
N SER A 122 -9.19 -13.09 0.97
CA SER A 122 -8.12 -13.58 0.09
C SER A 122 -6.74 -13.16 0.61
N HIS A 123 -6.59 -11.90 1.02
CA HIS A 123 -5.33 -11.35 1.51
C HIS A 123 -4.84 -12.04 2.80
N HIS A 124 -5.77 -12.41 3.68
CA HIS A 124 -5.45 -13.05 4.96
C HIS A 124 -5.65 -14.57 4.97
N GLY A 125 -5.92 -15.20 3.82
CA GLY A 125 -6.12 -16.65 3.69
C GLY A 125 -7.29 -17.18 4.54
N ILE A 126 -8.32 -16.37 4.75
CA ILE A 126 -9.50 -16.72 5.56
C ILE A 126 -10.42 -17.60 4.72
N LYS A 127 -10.44 -18.91 5.02
CA LYS A 127 -11.38 -19.86 4.41
C LYS A 127 -12.72 -19.74 5.15
N THR A 128 -13.74 -19.29 4.46
CA THR A 128 -15.14 -19.42 4.94
C THR A 128 -15.53 -20.88 4.76
N GLN A 129 -15.96 -21.54 5.83
CA GLN A 129 -16.73 -22.77 5.71
C GLN A 129 -18.19 -22.31 5.65
N GLU A 130 -18.81 -22.40 4.47
CA GLU A 130 -20.27 -22.33 4.35
C GLU A 130 -20.90 -23.63 4.85
#